data_AF-I9C8M9-F1
#
_entry.id   AF-I9C8M9-F1
#
_cell.length_a   1.000
_cell.length_b   1.000
_cell.length_c   1.000
_cell.angle_alpha   90.00
_cell.angle_beta   90.00
_cell.angle_gamma   90.00
#
_symmetry.space_group_name_H-M   'P 1'
#
loop_
_entity.id
_entity.type
_entity.pdbx_description
1 polymer ?
#
loop_
_entity_poly.entity_id
_entity_poly.type
_entity_poly.pdbx_seq_one_letter_code
_entity_poly.pdbx_strand_id
1 'polypeptide(L)'
;MKQQRLAQQFLDTVMDLARQGVTEISLFLASPASLSLRLGTVYDKRNLPRLTVNQFEQADPKKFPWAVVMPVAGMVEPKLEQR
;
A
#
# COMPACT_ATOMS: atom_id res chain seq x y z
N MET A 1 -5.25 -11.47 -17.57
CA MET A 1 -5.30 -10.02 -17.87
C MET A 1 -4.19 -9.27 -17.12
N LYS A 2 -3.56 -8.22 -17.69
CA LYS A 2 -2.35 -7.54 -17.15
C LYS A 2 -2.46 -7.11 -15.66
N GLN A 3 -3.58 -6.55 -15.25
CA GLN A 3 -3.77 -6.07 -13.87
C GLN A 3 -3.84 -7.19 -12.82
N GLN A 4 -4.35 -8.37 -13.18
CA GLN A 4 -4.36 -9.53 -12.28
C GLN A 4 -2.95 -10.01 -11.98
N ARG A 5 -2.08 -10.04 -13.02
CA ARG A 5 -0.67 -10.41 -12.85
C ARG A 5 0.07 -9.41 -11.95
N LEU A 6 -0.18 -8.11 -12.13
CA LEU A 6 0.42 -7.09 -11.26
C LEU A 6 -0.05 -7.22 -9.80
N ALA A 7 -1.33 -7.51 -9.57
CA ALA A 7 -1.85 -7.72 -8.22
C ALA A 7 -1.24 -8.95 -7.55
N GLN A 8 -1.06 -10.05 -8.30
CA GLN A 8 -0.40 -11.25 -7.79
C GLN A 8 1.06 -10.97 -7.43
N GLN A 9 1.82 -10.35 -8.36
CA GLN A 9 3.22 -9.99 -8.11
C GLN A 9 3.39 -9.06 -6.90
N PHE A 10 2.47 -8.11 -6.73
CA PHE A 10 2.43 -7.26 -5.55
C PHE A 10 2.23 -8.07 -4.27
N LEU A 11 1.23 -8.96 -4.23
CA LEU A 11 0.96 -9.79 -3.06
C LEU A 11 2.14 -10.72 -2.74
N ASP A 12 2.71 -11.38 -3.75
CA ASP A 12 3.88 -12.25 -3.59
C ASP A 12 5.04 -11.48 -2.97
N THR A 13 5.29 -10.26 -3.45
CA THR A 13 6.34 -9.38 -2.90
C THR A 13 6.08 -9.03 -1.43
N VAL A 14 4.84 -8.67 -1.08
CA VAL A 14 4.47 -8.35 0.31
C VAL A 14 4.65 -9.58 1.21
N MET A 15 4.25 -10.77 0.75
CA MET A 15 4.41 -12.02 1.50
C MET A 15 5.89 -12.35 1.71
N ASP A 16 6.74 -12.15 0.70
CA ASP A 16 8.18 -12.38 0.81
C ASP A 16 8.83 -11.42 1.81
N LEU A 17 8.41 -10.15 1.85
CA LEU A 17 8.85 -9.18 2.86
C LEU A 17 8.39 -9.59 4.27
N ALA A 18 7.14 -10.05 4.41
CA ALA A 18 6.62 -10.51 5.69
C ALA A 18 7.39 -11.72 6.22
N ARG A 19 7.74 -12.69 5.36
CA ARG A 19 8.59 -13.85 5.73
C ARG A 19 9.99 -13.45 6.18
N GLN A 20 10.49 -12.31 5.71
CA GLN A 20 11.77 -11.73 6.15
C GLN A 20 11.65 -10.96 7.47
N GLY A 21 10.47 -10.90 8.08
CA GLY A 21 10.23 -10.22 9.35
C GLY A 21 9.94 -8.72 9.20
N VAL A 22 9.66 -8.23 7.99
CA VAL A 22 9.24 -6.83 7.79
C VAL A 22 7.87 -6.62 8.43
N THR A 23 7.77 -5.64 9.33
CA THR A 23 6.53 -5.34 10.06
C THR A 23 5.81 -4.10 9.53
N GLU A 24 6.49 -3.24 8.77
CA GLU A 24 5.94 -2.00 8.23
C GLU A 24 6.43 -1.76 6.79
N ILE A 25 5.51 -1.35 5.92
CA ILE A 25 5.76 -1.07 4.50
C ILE A 25 5.31 0.36 4.18
N SER A 26 6.22 1.17 3.68
CA SER A 26 5.89 2.44 3.02
C SER A 26 5.74 2.22 1.52
N LEU A 27 4.50 2.20 1.04
CA LEU A 27 4.17 2.03 -0.37
C LEU A 27 4.08 3.40 -1.04
N PHE A 28 4.85 3.62 -2.10
CA PHE A 28 4.76 4.82 -2.94
C PHE A 28 4.01 4.48 -4.21
N LEU A 29 2.83 5.08 -4.38
CA LEU A 29 1.91 4.67 -5.44
C LEU A 29 1.59 5.82 -6.38
N ALA A 30 2.03 5.69 -7.64
CA ALA A 30 1.64 6.54 -8.75
C ALA A 30 0.91 5.66 -9.79
N SER A 31 -0.37 5.39 -9.55
CA SER A 31 -1.17 4.51 -10.41
C SER A 31 -2.60 5.02 -10.63
N PRO A 32 -3.26 4.57 -11.71
CA PRO A 32 -4.70 4.78 -11.87
C PRO A 32 -5.48 4.18 -10.69
N ALA A 33 -6.58 4.83 -10.31
CA ALA A 33 -7.40 4.42 -9.16
C ALA A 33 -7.84 2.95 -9.21
N SER A 34 -8.14 2.43 -10.40
CA SER A 34 -8.55 1.02 -10.58
C SER A 34 -7.46 0.02 -10.19
N LEU A 35 -6.19 0.35 -10.44
CA LEU A 35 -5.07 -0.48 -9.99
C LEU A 35 -4.88 -0.35 -8.48
N SER A 36 -4.92 0.88 -7.94
CA SER A 36 -4.78 1.12 -6.50
C SER A 36 -5.82 0.36 -5.69
N LEU A 37 -7.09 0.41 -6.10
CA LEU A 37 -8.18 -0.33 -5.47
C LEU A 37 -7.93 -1.84 -5.55
N ARG A 38 -7.50 -2.35 -6.71
CA ARG A 38 -7.20 -3.77 -6.88
C ARG A 38 -6.07 -4.23 -5.94
N LEU A 39 -4.98 -3.48 -5.85
CA LEU A 39 -3.89 -3.79 -4.92
C LEU A 39 -4.38 -3.78 -3.46
N GLY A 40 -5.21 -2.79 -3.09
CA GLY A 40 -5.83 -2.75 -1.76
C GLY A 40 -6.75 -3.95 -1.49
N THR A 41 -7.48 -4.44 -2.48
CA THR A 41 -8.40 -5.59 -2.31
C THR A 41 -7.69 -6.92 -2.08
N VAL A 42 -6.47 -7.09 -2.61
CA VAL A 42 -5.68 -8.33 -2.41
C VAL A 42 -4.83 -8.29 -1.15
N TYR A 43 -4.74 -7.15 -0.47
CA TYR A 43 -3.97 -7.00 0.75
C TYR A 43 -4.73 -7.58 1.96
N ASP A 44 -4.22 -8.67 2.54
CA ASP A 44 -4.82 -9.26 3.73
C ASP A 44 -4.61 -8.36 4.95
N LYS A 45 -5.69 -8.08 5.69
CA LYS A 45 -5.68 -7.12 6.80
C LYS A 45 -5.08 -7.66 8.08
N ARG A 46 -4.93 -8.99 8.21
CA ARG A 46 -4.62 -9.65 9.49
C ARG A 46 -3.16 -10.05 9.60
N ASN A 47 -2.62 -10.61 8.53
CA ASN A 47 -1.34 -11.30 8.56
C ASN A 47 -0.23 -10.55 7.83
N LEU A 48 -0.58 -9.55 7.03
CA LEU A 48 0.42 -8.77 6.30
C LEU A 48 0.91 -7.57 7.13
N PRO A 49 2.11 -7.05 6.82
CA PRO A 49 2.70 -5.93 7.53
C PRO A 49 1.79 -4.69 7.55
N ARG A 50 2.05 -3.78 8.50
CA ARG A 50 1.43 -2.45 8.48
C ARG A 50 1.77 -1.76 7.16
N LEU A 51 0.80 -1.03 6.61
CA LEU A 51 0.93 -0.40 5.31
C LEU A 51 0.64 1.09 5.39
N THR A 52 1.58 1.91 4.95
CA THR A 52 1.42 3.35 4.75
C THR A 52 1.51 3.66 3.27
N VAL A 53 0.41 4.13 2.68
CA VAL A 53 0.28 4.39 1.24
C VAL A 53 0.51 5.88 0.99
N ASN A 54 1.63 6.20 0.36
CA ASN A 54 2.02 7.57 -0.02
C ASN A 54 1.34 7.92 -1.35
N GLN A 55 0.54 8.98 -1.35
CA GLN A 55 -0.21 9.41 -2.52
C GLN A 55 0.65 10.30 -3.41
N PHE A 56 0.72 9.96 -4.69
CA PHE A 56 1.35 10.83 -5.67
C PHE A 56 0.47 12.03 -6.04
N GLU A 57 1.03 13.23 -5.98
CA GLU A 57 0.44 14.48 -6.45
C GLU A 57 1.34 15.17 -7.47
N GLN A 58 0.90 15.24 -8.73
CA GLN A 58 1.71 15.79 -9.81
C GLN A 58 2.01 17.30 -9.61
N ALA A 59 1.02 18.04 -9.12
CA ALA A 59 1.09 19.49 -8.92
C ALA A 59 1.95 19.89 -7.72
N ASP A 60 2.16 18.98 -6.76
CA ASP A 60 2.96 19.26 -5.57
C ASP A 60 4.47 19.09 -5.85
N PRO A 61 5.34 20.01 -5.39
CA PRO A 61 6.79 19.87 -5.49
C PRO A 61 7.36 18.62 -4.79
N LYS A 62 6.79 18.23 -3.65
CA LYS A 62 7.21 17.05 -2.86
C LYS A 62 6.83 15.73 -3.52
N LYS A 63 5.89 15.75 -4.48
CA LYS A 63 5.29 14.60 -5.19
C LYS A 63 4.53 13.62 -4.31
N PHE A 64 4.89 13.43 -3.05
CA PHE A 64 4.18 12.61 -2.07
C PHE A 64 3.93 13.40 -0.78
N PRO A 65 3.07 14.44 -0.83
CA PRO A 65 2.87 15.35 0.30
C PRO A 65 2.15 14.71 1.49
N TRP A 66 1.39 13.63 1.27
CA TRP A 66 0.67 12.93 2.32
C TRP A 66 0.56 11.43 2.06
N ALA A 67 0.21 10.69 3.11
CA ALA A 67 0.03 9.27 3.10
C ALA A 67 -1.20 8.84 3.91
N VAL A 68 -1.73 7.66 3.59
CA VAL A 68 -2.76 6.98 4.38
C VAL A 68 -2.14 5.77 5.06
N VAL A 69 -2.19 5.78 6.39
CA VAL A 69 -1.92 4.61 7.20
C VAL A 69 -3.16 3.71 7.15
N MET A 70 -2.98 2.50 6.62
CA MET A 70 -4.09 1.58 6.36
C MET A 70 -4.55 0.87 7.64
N PRO A 71 -5.86 0.59 7.80
CA PRO A 71 -6.42 -0.13 8.94
C PRO A 71 -6.17 -1.63 8.79
N VAL A 72 -4.91 -2.03 8.94
CA VAL A 72 -4.40 -3.41 8.84
C VAL A 72 -3.48 -3.72 10.01
N ALA A 73 -3.13 -4.99 10.20
CA ALA A 73 -2.23 -5.46 11.25
C ALA A 73 -2.64 -4.99 12.66
N GLY A 74 -3.94 -5.09 12.96
CA GLY A 74 -4.51 -4.70 14.25
C GLY A 74 -4.90 -3.23 14.37
N MET A 75 -4.66 -2.39 13.36
CA MET A 75 -5.17 -1.01 13.36
C MET A 75 -6.62 -0.96 12.90
N VAL A 76 -7.43 -0.23 13.68
CA VAL A 76 -8.89 -0.19 13.51
C VAL A 76 -9.30 0.87 12.48
N GLU A 77 -8.64 2.03 12.50
CA GLU A 77 -9.03 3.19 11.71
C GLU A 77 -7.92 3.63 10.75
N PRO A 78 -8.28 4.03 9.51
CA PRO A 78 -7.33 4.67 8.63
C PRO A 78 -6.91 6.02 9.21
N LYS A 79 -5.65 6.40 9.03
CA LYS A 79 -5.12 7.70 9.46
C LYS A 79 -4.43 8.41 8.30
N LEU A 80 -4.64 9.72 8.19
CA LEU A 80 -3.89 10.59 7.28
C LEU A 80 -2.61 11.09 7.97
N GLU A 81 -1.50 11.03 7.24
CA GLU A 81 -0.20 11.59 7.64
C GLU A 81 0.28 12.60 6.61
N GLN A 82 0.65 13.79 7.05
CA GLN A 82 1.22 14.87 6.23
C GLN A 82 2.76 14.82 6.32
N ARG A 83 3.48 15.17 5.24
CA ARG A 83 4.95 15.19 5.15
C ARG A 83 5.48 16.50 4.62
#